data_AF-A0A2R4WX61-F1
#
_entry.id   AF-A0A2R4WX61-F1
#
_cell.length_a   1.000
_cell.length_b   1.000
_cell.length_c   1.000
_cell.angle_alpha   90.00
_cell.angle_beta   90.00
_cell.angle_gamma   90.00
#
_symmetry.space_group_name_H-M   'P 1'
#
loop_
_entity.id
_entity.type
_entity.pdbx_description
1 polymer ?
#
loop_
_entity_poly.entity_id
_entity_poly.type
_entity_poly.pdbx_seq_one_letter_code
_entity_poly.pdbx_strand_id
1 'polypeptide(L)'
;MVIETSAGEQPFKLSAVSMVIYPSTTLHRVAPVESGMRVAAVGWARSYVRSAENREILFDLETLRRDLFTREGKTGAFDFLSKCSANLLRLWAED
;
A
#
# COMPACT_ATOMS: atom_id res chain seq x y z
N MET A 1 10.35 -14.18 4.12
CA MET A 1 9.67 -14.04 2.82
C MET A 1 10.63 -13.30 1.90
N VAL A 2 10.67 -13.61 0.62
CA VAL A 2 11.47 -12.90 -0.39
C VAL A 2 10.51 -12.47 -1.50
N ILE A 3 10.56 -11.20 -1.85
CA ILE A 3 9.72 -10.57 -2.89
C ILE A 3 10.63 -10.13 -4.02
N GLU A 4 10.28 -10.45 -5.26
CA GLU A 4 10.98 -9.96 -6.43
C GLU A 4 10.51 -8.54 -6.77
N THR A 5 11.44 -7.60 -6.86
CA THR A 5 11.17 -6.21 -7.22
C THR A 5 11.99 -5.83 -8.46
N SER A 6 11.72 -4.66 -9.05
CA SER A 6 12.55 -4.11 -10.12
C SER A 6 14.00 -3.86 -9.69
N ALA A 7 14.26 -3.69 -8.39
CA ALA A 7 15.59 -3.56 -7.81
C ALA A 7 16.23 -4.92 -7.43
N GLY A 8 15.57 -6.04 -7.76
CA GLY A 8 16.00 -7.40 -7.40
C GLY A 8 15.21 -8.00 -6.24
N GLU A 9 15.74 -9.08 -5.66
CA GLU A 9 15.09 -9.81 -4.57
C GLU A 9 15.24 -9.09 -3.22
N GLN A 10 14.12 -8.85 -2.56
CA GLN A 10 14.10 -8.21 -1.25
C GLN A 10 13.60 -9.17 -0.16
N PRO A 11 14.44 -9.51 0.85
CA PRO A 11 14.04 -10.34 1.96
C PRO A 11 13.30 -9.55 3.04
N PHE A 12 12.23 -10.15 3.57
CA PHE A 12 11.40 -9.63 4.66
C PHE A 12 11.28 -10.65 5.79
N LYS A 13 11.72 -10.23 6.99
CA LYS A 13 11.48 -10.88 8.28
C LYS A 13 11.15 -9.80 9.32
N LEU A 14 9.88 -9.49 9.45
CA LEU A 14 9.39 -8.46 10.36
C LEU A 14 9.24 -9.00 11.79
N SER A 15 9.20 -8.09 12.75
CA SER A 15 8.82 -8.38 14.13
C SER A 15 7.40 -8.97 14.21
N ALA A 16 7.12 -9.69 15.30
CA ALA A 16 5.76 -10.17 15.56
C ALA A 16 4.75 -9.01 15.53
N VAL A 17 3.52 -9.29 15.08
CA VAL A 17 2.43 -8.29 14.96
C VAL A 17 2.66 -7.22 13.87
N SER A 18 3.71 -7.37 13.05
CA SER A 18 3.91 -6.54 11.85
C SER A 18 3.38 -7.23 10.59
N MET A 19 3.03 -6.44 9.57
CA MET A 19 2.51 -6.94 8.29
C MET A 19 3.30 -6.35 7.11
N VAL A 20 3.45 -7.15 6.06
CA VAL A 20 3.90 -6.71 4.74
C VAL A 20 2.73 -6.86 3.77
N ILE A 21 2.48 -5.81 2.98
CA ILE A 21 1.49 -5.80 1.90
C ILE A 21 2.25 -5.61 0.59
N TYR A 22 1.92 -6.41 -0.41
CA TYR A 22 2.54 -6.36 -1.74
C TYR A 22 1.51 -6.78 -2.81
N PRO A 23 1.68 -6.38 -4.07
CA PRO A 23 0.78 -6.79 -5.15
C PRO A 23 0.76 -8.32 -5.30
N SER A 24 -0.43 -8.90 -5.45
CA SER A 24 -0.57 -10.35 -5.64
C SER A 24 0.06 -10.86 -6.95
N THR A 25 0.37 -9.95 -7.87
CA THR A 25 1.06 -10.23 -9.14
C THR A 25 2.57 -10.35 -8.98
N THR A 26 3.13 -10.01 -7.81
CA THR A 26 4.57 -10.05 -7.56
C THR A 26 5.04 -11.47 -7.28
N LEU A 27 6.09 -11.93 -7.97
CA LEU A 27 6.72 -13.21 -7.67
C LEU A 27 7.34 -13.16 -6.28
N HIS A 28 7.08 -14.19 -5.48
CA HIS A 28 7.56 -14.26 -4.12
C HIS A 28 7.74 -15.71 -3.67
N ARG A 29 8.57 -15.89 -2.64
CA ARG A 29 8.78 -17.19 -1.99
C ARG A 29 9.02 -17.03 -0.50
N VAL A 30 8.86 -18.11 0.24
CA VAL A 30 9.30 -18.20 1.64
C VAL A 30 10.54 -19.09 1.66
N ALA A 31 11.68 -18.52 2.05
CA ALA A 31 12.90 -19.30 2.26
C ALA A 31 12.68 -20.36 3.36
N PRO A 32 13.33 -21.54 3.26
CA PRO A 32 13.22 -22.59 4.28
C PRO A 32 13.52 -22.07 5.70
N VAL A 33 12.79 -22.59 6.68
CA VAL A 33 13.06 -22.33 8.11
C VAL A 33 14.10 -23.36 8.57
N GLU A 34 15.32 -22.91 8.85
CA GLU A 34 16.43 -23.80 9.25
C GLU A 34 16.24 -24.41 10.65
N SER A 35 15.54 -23.69 11.56
CA SER A 35 15.23 -24.17 12.90
C SER A 35 13.97 -23.49 13.48
N GLY A 36 13.24 -24.21 14.33
CA GLY A 36 12.01 -23.74 14.95
C GLY A 36 10.80 -23.71 14.00
N MET A 37 9.90 -22.75 14.19
CA MET A 37 8.67 -22.61 13.40
C MET A 37 8.37 -21.13 13.14
N ARG A 38 7.87 -20.83 11.94
CA ARG A 38 7.36 -19.49 11.58
C ARG A 38 5.86 -19.55 11.32
N VAL A 39 5.07 -19.13 12.29
CA VAL A 39 3.61 -18.99 12.15
C VAL A 39 3.30 -17.62 11.58
N ALA A 40 2.41 -17.56 10.58
CA ALA A 40 1.95 -16.32 9.97
C ALA A 40 0.48 -16.46 9.53
N ALA A 41 -0.26 -15.36 9.57
CA ALA A 41 -1.53 -15.24 8.86
C ALA A 41 -1.26 -14.72 7.45
N VAL A 42 -1.88 -15.33 6.45
CA VAL A 42 -1.75 -14.94 5.04
C VAL A 42 -3.15 -14.82 4.46
N GLY A 43 -3.40 -13.79 3.67
CA GLY A 43 -4.67 -13.55 3.02
C GLY A 43 -4.53 -12.56 1.89
N TRP A 44 -5.67 -12.30 1.23
CA TRP A 44 -5.77 -11.36 0.14
C TRP A 44 -6.82 -10.32 0.47
N ALA A 45 -6.56 -9.08 0.04
CA ALA A 45 -7.52 -8.00 0.10
C ALA A 45 -7.82 -7.54 -1.34
N ARG A 46 -9.11 -7.44 -1.67
CA ARG A 46 -9.52 -6.81 -2.92
C ARG A 46 -9.55 -5.31 -2.71
N SER A 47 -8.87 -4.57 -3.58
CA SER A 47 -9.00 -3.13 -3.64
C SER A 47 -10.23 -2.74 -4.46
N TYR A 48 -10.95 -1.70 -4.04
CA TYR A 48 -11.97 -1.05 -4.87
C TYR A 48 -11.37 -0.42 -6.12
N VAL A 49 -10.14 0.06 -6.06
CA VAL A 49 -9.44 0.61 -7.22
C VAL A 49 -8.63 -0.50 -7.88
N ARG A 50 -9.03 -0.88 -9.10
CA ARG A 50 -8.49 -2.04 -9.81
C ARG A 50 -7.08 -1.84 -10.37
N SER A 51 -6.85 -0.72 -11.06
CA SER A 51 -5.52 -0.35 -11.61
C SER A 51 -4.53 -0.07 -10.49
N ALA A 52 -3.29 -0.57 -10.64
CA ALA A 52 -2.22 -0.32 -9.68
C ALA A 52 -1.74 1.12 -9.73
N GLU A 53 -1.64 1.68 -10.93
CA GLU A 53 -1.24 3.05 -11.22
C GLU A 53 -2.24 4.04 -10.58
N ASN A 54 -3.54 3.77 -10.71
CA ASN A 54 -4.57 4.59 -10.07
C ASN A 54 -4.51 4.54 -8.53
N ARG A 55 -4.17 3.37 -7.96
CA ARG A 55 -3.95 3.24 -6.51
C ARG A 55 -2.73 4.04 -6.05
N GLU A 56 -1.64 4.00 -6.81
CA GLU A 56 -0.42 4.75 -6.52
C GLU A 56 -0.70 6.25 -6.52
N ILE A 57 -1.40 6.77 -7.54
CA ILE A 57 -1.81 8.17 -7.60
C ILE A 57 -2.64 8.56 -6.36
N LEU A 58 -3.64 7.75 -5.97
CA LEU A 58 -4.45 8.05 -4.78
C LEU A 58 -3.63 8.01 -3.49
N PHE A 59 -2.65 7.11 -3.39
CA PHE A 59 -1.75 7.01 -2.25
C PHE A 59 -0.84 8.23 -2.13
N ASP A 60 -0.29 8.71 -3.25
CA ASP A 60 0.54 9.93 -3.29
C ASP A 60 -0.27 11.17 -2.91
N LEU A 61 -1.48 11.31 -3.45
CA LEU A 61 -2.38 12.41 -3.12
C LEU A 61 -2.75 12.41 -1.63
N GLU A 62 -3.02 11.24 -1.04
CA GLU A 62 -3.29 11.11 0.39
C GLU A 62 -2.06 11.45 1.25
N THR A 63 -0.87 11.04 0.81
CA THR A 63 0.39 11.38 1.48
C THR A 63 0.61 12.89 1.50
N LEU A 64 0.45 13.54 0.35
CA LEU A 64 0.51 15.00 0.23
C LEU A 64 -0.56 15.69 1.08
N ARG A 65 -1.79 15.17 1.09
CA ARG A 65 -2.89 15.74 1.87
C ARG A 65 -2.62 15.70 3.37
N ARG A 66 -2.01 14.61 3.86
CA ARG A 66 -1.61 14.46 5.27
C ARG A 66 -0.45 15.39 5.63
N ASP A 67 0.55 15.50 4.77
CA ASP A 67 1.66 16.43 4.97
C ASP A 67 1.16 17.88 5.05
N LEU A 68 0.35 18.29 4.07
CA LEU A 68 -0.24 19.63 4.01
C LEU A 68 -1.04 19.96 5.28
N PHE A 69 -1.89 19.02 5.73
CA PHE A 69 -2.66 19.22 6.95
C PHE A 69 -1.77 19.30 8.20
N THR A 70 -0.70 18.51 8.26
CA THR A 70 0.23 18.52 9.39
C THR A 70 0.96 19.86 9.48
N ARG A 71 1.34 20.45 8.33
CA ARG A 71 2.08 21.70 8.26
C ARG A 71 1.20 22.94 8.47
N GLU A 72 0.00 22.94 7.90
CA GLU A 72 -0.82 24.16 7.76
C GLU A 72 -2.23 24.02 8.34
N GLY A 73 -2.62 22.83 8.77
CA GLY A 73 -3.99 22.53 9.20
C GLY A 73 -4.98 22.56 8.05
N LYS A 74 -6.22 22.94 8.36
CA LYS A 74 -7.28 23.06 7.36
C LYS A 74 -7.16 24.37 6.59
N THR A 75 -6.95 24.26 5.28
CA THR A 75 -6.85 25.40 4.36
C THR A 75 -7.72 25.16 3.12
N GLY A 76 -7.93 26.21 2.30
CA GLY A 76 -8.62 26.06 1.01
C GLY A 76 -7.91 25.09 0.04
N ALA A 77 -6.57 25.06 0.07
CA ALA A 77 -5.78 24.12 -0.72
C ALA A 77 -6.00 22.66 -0.25
N PHE A 78 -6.02 22.44 1.07
CA PHE A 78 -6.34 21.14 1.65
C PHE A 78 -7.75 20.67 1.26
N ASP A 79 -8.75 21.55 1.34
CA ASP A 79 -10.13 21.20 0.96
C ASP A 79 -10.23 20.88 -0.54
N PHE A 80 -9.53 21.63 -1.39
CA PHE A 80 -9.49 21.38 -2.83
C PHE A 80 -8.83 20.04 -3.17
N LEU A 81 -7.67 19.73 -2.56
CA LEU A 81 -6.98 18.45 -2.72
C LEU A 81 -7.84 17.27 -2.24
N SER A 82 -8.53 17.44 -1.10
CA SER A 82 -9.48 16.46 -0.56
C SER A 82 -10.62 16.20 -1.54
N LYS A 83 -11.20 17.26 -2.12
CA LYS A 83 -12.25 17.16 -3.16
C LYS A 83 -11.75 16.38 -4.38
N CYS A 84 -10.57 16.71 -4.89
CA CYS A 84 -9.99 16.04 -6.05
C CYS A 84 -9.73 14.55 -5.78
N SER A 85 -9.15 14.22 -4.62
CA SER A 85 -8.89 12.83 -4.22
C SER A 85 -10.19 12.03 -4.11
N ALA A 86 -11.24 12.61 -3.52
CA ALA A 86 -12.56 11.97 -3.42
C ALA A 86 -13.24 11.79 -4.78
N ASN A 87 -13.05 12.73 -5.72
CA ASN A 87 -13.54 12.60 -7.10
C ASN A 87 -12.85 11.43 -7.82
N LEU A 88 -11.52 11.34 -7.73
CA LEU A 88 -10.76 10.27 -8.38
C LEU A 88 -11.11 8.90 -7.81
N LEU A 89 -11.26 8.79 -6.48
CA LEU A 89 -11.72 7.55 -5.86
C LEU A 89 -13.08 7.12 -6.40
N ARG A 90 -14.05 8.04 -6.53
CA ARG A 90 -15.37 7.74 -7.12
C ARG A 90 -15.30 7.33 -8.59
N LEU A 91 -14.36 7.89 -9.36
CA LEU A 91 -14.20 7.54 -10.77
C LEU A 91 -13.54 6.18 -10.98
N TRP A 92 -12.68 5.76 -10.04
CA TRP A 92 -11.87 4.55 -10.19
C TRP A 92 -12.29 3.38 -9.32
N ALA A 93 -13.25 3.58 -8.40
CA ALA A 93 -13.78 2.52 -7.56
C ALA A 93 -14.71 1.59 -8.36
N GLU A 94 -14.49 0.29 -8.21
CA GLU A 94 -15.27 -0.81 -8.77
C GLU A 94 -15.65 -1.79 -7.64
N ASP A 95 -16.94 -2.14 -7.57
CA ASP A 95 -17.47 -3.16 -6.65
C ASP A 95 -17.33 -4.59 -7.18
#